data_AF-A0A212JG67-F1
#
_entry.id   AF-A0A212JG67-F1
#
_cell.length_a   1.000
_cell.length_b   1.000
_cell.length_c   1.000
_cell.angle_alpha   90.00
_cell.angle_beta   90.00
_cell.angle_gamma   90.00
#
_symmetry.space_group_name_H-M   'P 1'
#
loop_
_entity.id
_entity.type
_entity.pdbx_description
1 polymer ?
#
loop_
_entity_poly.entity_id
_entity_poly.type
_entity_poly.pdbx_seq_one_letter_code
_entity_poly.pdbx_strand_id
1 'polypeptide(L)' 'MKDIVSAEDISGMDKLFEIYKSLQGNESASQSGFQDFLSVNSAERIVFLETYCDYSFMQVDRTAILKVKPKAGL' A
#
# COMPACT_ATOMS: atom_id res chain seq x y z
N MET A 1 4.35 -12.78 -8.49
CA MET A 1 3.11 -12.23 -9.07
C MET A 1 2.98 -10.81 -8.54
N LYS A 2 2.76 -9.80 -9.41
CA LYS A 2 2.54 -8.42 -8.96
C LYS A 2 1.04 -8.18 -8.86
N ASP A 3 0.58 -7.64 -7.74
CA ASP A 3 -0.82 -7.29 -7.52
C ASP A 3 -1.11 -5.91 -8.13
N ILE A 4 -2.34 -5.69 -8.59
CA ILE A 4 -2.80 -4.34 -8.91
C ILE A 4 -3.23 -3.66 -7.62
N VAL A 5 -2.59 -2.53 -7.29
CA VAL A 5 -2.91 -1.75 -6.09
C VAL A 5 -3.94 -0.68 -6.43
N SER A 6 -5.02 -0.63 -5.65
CA SER A 6 -6.07 0.37 -5.75
C SER A 6 -6.38 0.87 -4.34
N ALA A 7 -6.55 2.17 -4.17
CA ALA A 7 -7.18 2.71 -2.97
C ALA A 7 -8.63 3.07 -3.26
N GLU A 8 -9.45 3.10 -2.20
CA GLU A 8 -10.83 3.56 -2.31
C GLU A 8 -10.93 5.03 -2.74
N ASP A 9 -9.94 5.85 -2.38
CA ASP A 9 -9.82 7.25 -2.81
C ASP A 9 -8.35 7.69 -2.97
N ILE A 10 -8.13 8.76 -3.76
CA ILE A 10 -6.79 9.30 -4.05
C ILE A 10 -6.10 9.81 -2.77
N SER A 11 -6.86 10.42 -1.86
CA SER A 11 -6.32 10.99 -0.62
C SER A 11 -5.76 9.94 0.34
N GLY A 12 -6.29 8.73 0.30
CA GLY A 12 -5.83 7.59 1.08
C GLY A 12 -4.45 7.11 0.63
N MET A 13 -4.19 7.09 -0.68
CA MET A 13 -2.86 6.75 -1.18
C MET A 13 -1.80 7.77 -0.80
N ASP A 14 -2.12 9.06 -0.87
CA ASP A 14 -1.18 10.11 -0.50
C ASP A 14 -0.84 10.05 0.99
N LYS A 15 -1.83 9.82 1.86
CA LYS A 15 -1.58 9.62 3.30
C LYS A 15 -0.71 8.39 3.58
N LEU A 16 -1.01 7.26 2.95
CA LEU A 16 -0.20 6.06 3.11
C LEU A 16 1.23 6.27 2.59
N PHE A 17 1.39 7.05 1.53
CA PHE A 17 2.72 7.40 1.00
C PHE A 17 3.51 8.28 1.98
N GLU A 18 2.89 9.28 2.59
CA GLU A 18 3.55 10.12 3.60
C GLU A 18 3.96 9.29 4.84
N ILE A 19 3.10 8.36 5.28
CA ILE A 19 3.47 7.40 6.34
C ILE A 19 4.68 6.57 5.90
N TYR A 20 4.63 5.99 4.70
CA TYR A 20 5.73 5.19 4.16
C TYR A 20 7.06 5.95 4.13
N LYS A 21 7.04 7.21 3.69
CA LYS A 21 8.23 8.10 3.69
C LYS A 21 8.73 8.48 5.08
N SER A 22 7.86 8.51 6.07
CA SER A 22 8.23 8.81 7.47
C SER A 22 8.97 7.66 8.15
N LEU A 23 8.90 6.45 7.58
CA LEU A 23 9.63 5.28 8.08
C LEU A 23 11.12 5.41 7.75
N GLN A 24 11.95 4.98 8.70
CA GLN A 24 13.40 5.02 8.57
C GLN A 24 13.86 4.27 7.30
N GLY A 25 14.66 4.94 6.47
CA GLY A 25 15.19 4.41 5.21
C GLY A 25 14.33 4.66 3.97
N ASN A 26 13.14 5.25 4.13
CA ASN A 26 12.22 5.55 3.02
C ASN A 26 12.10 7.06 2.73
N GLU A 27 12.93 7.90 3.33
CA GLU A 27 12.81 9.37 3.29
C GLU A 27 12.89 9.91 1.84
N SER A 28 13.61 9.18 0.98
CA SER A 28 13.84 9.50 -0.43
C SER A 28 12.89 8.77 -1.38
N ALA A 29 11.90 8.04 -0.87
CA ALA A 29 11.01 7.24 -1.69
C ALA A 29 10.16 8.09 -2.63
N SER A 30 9.96 7.60 -3.85
CA SER A 30 9.02 8.16 -4.81
C SER A 30 7.66 7.49 -4.68
N GLN A 31 6.62 8.16 -5.18
CA GLN A 31 5.26 7.61 -5.21
C GLN A 31 5.19 6.33 -6.07
N SER A 32 5.95 6.26 -7.17
CA SER A 32 6.08 5.05 -7.98
C SER A 32 6.75 3.90 -7.22
N GLY A 33 7.81 4.19 -6.46
CA GLY A 33 8.47 3.19 -5.62
C GLY A 33 7.56 2.65 -4.53
N PHE A 34 6.74 3.51 -3.93
CA PHE A 34 5.72 3.10 -2.97
C PHE A 34 4.64 2.20 -3.60
N GLN A 35 4.17 2.52 -4.81
CA GLN A 35 3.24 1.65 -5.53
C GLN A 35 3.88 0.29 -5.87
N ASP A 36 5.13 0.27 -6.32
CA ASP A 36 5.86 -0.97 -6.57
C ASP A 36 6.01 -1.81 -5.29
N PHE A 37 6.33 -1.16 -4.16
CA PHE A 37 6.38 -1.79 -2.84
C PHE A 37 5.05 -2.48 -2.48
N LEU A 38 3.92 -1.78 -2.62
CA LEU A 38 2.60 -2.37 -2.35
C LEU A 38 2.20 -3.46 -3.36
N SER A 39 2.80 -3.48 -4.56
CA SER A 39 2.48 -4.42 -5.63
C SER A 39 3.24 -5.74 -5.52
N VAL A 40 4.31 -5.80 -4.72
CA VAL A 40 5.15 -7.01 -4.57
C VAL A 40 4.83 -7.70 -3.25
N ASN A 41 4.50 -8.99 -3.29
CA ASN A 41 4.30 -9.77 -2.08
C ASN A 41 5.63 -9.99 -1.32
N SER A 42 5.88 -9.19 -0.28
CA SER A 42 7.03 -9.29 0.63
C SER A 42 6.59 -9.23 2.09
N ALA A 43 7.48 -9.62 3.01
CA ALA A 43 7.20 -9.56 4.45
C ALA A 43 7.00 -8.11 4.93
N GLU A 44 7.81 -7.19 4.44
CA GLU A 44 7.74 -5.76 4.77
C GLU A 44 6.43 -5.14 4.30
N ARG A 45 5.95 -5.55 3.12
CA ARG A 45 4.62 -5.16 2.64
C ARG A 45 3.53 -5.61 3.60
N ILE A 46 3.54 -6.87 4.04
CA ILE A 46 2.51 -7.39 4.95
C ILE A 46 2.54 -6.60 6.26
N VAL A 47 3.72 -6.35 6.83
CA VAL A 47 3.84 -5.54 8.05
C VAL A 47 3.29 -4.13 7.85
N PHE A 48 3.58 -3.47 6.73
CA PHE A 48 3.05 -2.15 6.43
C PHE A 48 1.52 -2.16 6.31
N LEU A 49 0.96 -3.14 5.58
CA LEU A 49 -0.48 -3.30 5.41
C LEU A 49 -1.18 -3.55 6.75
N GLU A 50 -0.66 -4.48 7.56
CA GLU A 50 -1.22 -4.82 8.87
C GLU A 50 -1.11 -3.66 9.87
N THR A 51 -0.08 -2.82 9.76
CA THR A 51 0.14 -1.71 10.69
C THR A 51 -0.70 -0.49 10.30
N TYR A 52 -0.69 -0.10 9.03
CA TYR A 52 -1.19 1.21 8.59
C TYR A 52 -2.45 1.17 7.73
N CYS A 53 -2.85 0.00 7.23
CA CYS A 53 -3.94 -0.12 6.29
C CYS A 53 -5.13 -0.93 6.85
N ASP A 54 -6.34 -0.48 6.55
CA ASP A 54 -7.47 -1.37 6.35
C ASP A 54 -7.40 -1.83 4.88
N TYR A 55 -7.18 -3.14 4.67
CA TYR A 55 -6.95 -3.67 3.33
C TYR A 55 -7.77 -4.94 3.05
N SER A 56 -8.07 -5.16 1.78
CA SER A 56 -8.71 -6.39 1.32
C SER A 56 -8.13 -6.85 0.00
N PHE A 57 -8.07 -8.16 -0.18
CA PHE A 57 -7.70 -8.79 -1.44
C PHE A 57 -8.96 -9.22 -2.17
N MET A 58 -9.05 -8.84 -3.44
CA MET A 58 -10.10 -9.30 -4.33
C MET A 58 -9.47 -9.92 -5.57
N GLN A 59 -10.07 -11.00 -6.05
CA GLN A 59 -9.70 -11.56 -7.34
C GLN A 59 -10.77 -11.19 -8.37
N VAL A 60 -10.36 -10.49 -9.42
CA VAL A 60 -11.21 -10.20 -10.58
C VAL A 60 -10.60 -10.96 -11.75
N ASP A 61 -11.31 -12.00 -12.21
CA ASP A 61 -10.81 -12.98 -13.16
C ASP A 61 -9.47 -13.63 -12.71
N ARG A 62 -8.38 -13.32 -13.41
CA ARG A 62 -7.01 -13.79 -13.12
C ARG A 62 -6.13 -12.71 -12.50
N THR A 63 -6.72 -11.59 -12.12
CA THR A 63 -6.01 -10.42 -11.59
C THR A 63 -6.28 -10.29 -10.09
N ALA A 64 -5.21 -10.29 -9.29
CA ALA A 64 -5.28 -9.96 -7.88
C ALA A 64 -5.28 -8.43 -7.72
N ILE A 65 -6.28 -7.92 -7.01
CA ILE A 65 -6.45 -6.51 -6.67
C ILE A 65 -6.29 -6.37 -5.17
N LEU A 66 -5.31 -5.57 -4.75
CA LEU A 66 -5.15 -5.12 -3.38
C LEU A 66 -5.89 -3.78 -3.23
N LYS A 67 -6.95 -3.78 -2.41
CA LYS A 67 -7.61 -2.55 -1.97
C LYS A 67 -7.02 -2.07 -0.65
N VAL A 68 -6.61 -0.81 -0.57
CA VAL A 68 -6.05 -0.21 0.64
C VAL A 68 -6.74 1.08 1.05
N LYS A 69 -6.77 1.33 2.36
CA LYS A 69 -7.19 2.57 2.99
C LYS A 69 -6.37 2.79 4.27
N PRO A 70 -5.97 4.02 4.63
CA PRO A 70 -5.37 4.27 5.94
C PRO A 70 -6.33 3.88 7.08
N LYS A 71 -5.80 3.25 8.13
CA LYS A 71 -6.60 2.98 9.33
C LYS A 71 -7.07 4.28 9.97
N ALA A 72 -8.25 4.24 10.57
CA ALA A 72 -8.79 5.36 11.32
C ALA A 72 -7.89 5.70 12.52
N GLY A 73 -7.55 7.00 12.68
CA GLY A 73 -6.74 7.49 13.80
C GLY A 73 -5.23 7.57 13.54
N LEU A 74 -4.78 7.29 12.31
CA LEU A 74 -3.45 7.64 11.80
C LEU A 74 -3.43 9.03 11.15
#